data_AF-A0A938TML5-F1
#
_entry.id   AF-A0A938TML5-F1
#
_cell.length_a   1.000
_cell.length_b   1.000
_cell.length_c   1.000
_cell.angle_alpha   90.00
_cell.angle_beta   90.00
_cell.angle_gamma   90.00
#
_symmetry.space_group_name_H-M   'P 1'
#
loop_
_entity.id
_entity.type
_entity.pdbx_description
1 polymer ?
#
loop_
_entity_poly.entity_id
_entity_poly.type
_entity_poly.pdbx_seq_one_letter_code
_entity_poly.pdbx_strand_id
1 'polypeptide(L)'
;MSNAVKYTEQGSVQVTVTDTATDAQISVRDTGIGIEEEQLERLFIPFERLDSVLRINTPGTGLGLYLTQKIAKDLLKGNVGVESKPGIGSCFTLTIGKQLKANY
;
A
#
# COMPACT_ATOMS: atom_id res chain seq x y z
N MET A 1 3.97 4.26 3.09
CA MET A 1 4.40 5.67 3.00
C MET A 1 5.52 5.91 1.99
N SER A 2 6.64 5.19 1.98
CA SER A 2 7.75 5.47 1.04
C SER A 2 7.32 5.52 -0.43
N ASN A 3 6.46 4.59 -0.88
CA ASN A 3 5.93 4.60 -2.25
C ASN A 3 5.12 5.86 -2.54
N ALA A 4 4.18 6.23 -1.68
CA ALA A 4 3.38 7.44 -1.82
C ALA A 4 4.25 8.70 -2.02
N VAL A 5 5.33 8.85 -1.26
CA VAL A 5 6.29 9.96 -1.40
C VAL A 5 7.06 9.88 -2.72
N LYS A 6 7.53 8.68 -3.10
CA LYS A 6 8.31 8.48 -4.34
C LYS A 6 7.50 8.74 -5.61
N TYR A 7 6.20 8.48 -5.59
CA TYR A 7 5.32 8.55 -6.77
C TYR A 7 4.44 9.81 -6.80
N THR A 8 4.62 10.70 -5.84
CA THR A 8 3.98 12.02 -5.77
C THR A 8 5.04 13.10 -5.85
N GLU A 9 5.42 13.47 -7.08
CA GLU A 9 6.40 14.54 -7.32
C GLU A 9 5.86 15.90 -6.89
N GLN A 10 4.59 16.17 -7.17
CA GLN A 10 3.85 17.35 -6.73
C GLN A 10 2.49 16.92 -6.17
N GLY A 11 2.07 17.55 -5.08
CA GLY A 11 0.80 17.25 -4.42
C GLY A 11 0.99 16.92 -2.95
N SER A 12 0.21 15.97 -2.44
CA SER A 12 0.18 15.66 -1.01
C SER A 12 0.13 14.17 -0.72
N VAL A 13 0.65 13.81 0.46
CA VAL A 13 0.49 12.49 1.05
C VAL A 13 -0.18 12.68 2.40
N GLN A 14 -1.30 12.01 2.61
CA GLN A 14 -2.06 12.00 3.85
C GLN A 14 -1.99 10.63 4.51
N VAL A 15 -1.76 10.61 5.82
CA VAL A 15 -1.86 9.40 6.64
C VAL A 15 -3.04 9.57 7.59
N THR A 16 -3.96 8.62 7.55
CA THR A 16 -5.14 8.58 8.41
C THR A 16 -5.13 7.29 9.22
N VAL A 17 -5.40 7.41 10.51
CA VAL A 17 -5.62 6.26 11.40
C VAL A 17 -7.07 6.27 11.83
N THR A 18 -7.77 5.19 11.55
CA THR A 18 -9.14 4.95 12.01
C THR A 18 -9.10 3.80 13.00
N ASP A 19 -9.54 4.08 14.22
CA ASP A 19 -9.59 3.09 15.29
C ASP A 19 -11.04 2.68 15.53
N THR A 20 -11.38 1.41 15.26
CA THR A 20 -12.73 0.87 15.45
C THR A 20 -12.77 -0.04 16.68
N ALA A 21 -13.93 -0.57 17.04
CA ALA A 21 -14.02 -1.51 18.16
C ALA A 21 -13.22 -2.80 17.91
N THR A 22 -13.13 -3.26 16.66
CA THR A 22 -12.56 -4.56 16.30
C THR A 22 -11.20 -4.46 15.62
N ASP A 23 -10.90 -3.35 14.97
CA ASP A 23 -9.75 -3.20 14.07
C ASP A 23 -9.11 -1.82 14.19
N ALA A 24 -7.84 -1.74 13.82
CA ALA A 24 -7.14 -0.50 13.52
C ALA A 24 -6.85 -0.45 12.01
N GLN A 25 -7.19 0.68 11.39
CA GLN A 25 -6.94 0.91 9.97
C GLN A 25 -5.97 2.08 9.80
N ILE A 26 -4.92 1.86 9.01
CA ILE A 26 -3.94 2.88 8.64
C ILE A 26 -4.02 3.05 7.13
N SER A 27 -4.48 4.22 6.68
CA SER A 27 -4.57 4.57 5.26
C SER A 27 -3.50 5.58 4.90
N VAL A 28 -2.80 5.34 3.80
CA VAL A 28 -1.85 6.27 3.19
C VAL A 28 -2.39 6.63 1.82
N ARG A 29 -2.90 7.86 1.70
CA ARG A 29 -3.42 8.43 0.46
C ARG A 29 -2.38 9.37 -0.14
N ASP A 30 -2.21 9.28 -1.44
CA ASP A 30 -1.38 10.18 -2.23
C ASP A 30 -2.17 10.76 -3.40
N THR A 31 -1.69 11.89 -3.93
CA THR A 31 -2.22 12.53 -5.14
C THR A 31 -1.28 12.38 -6.32
N GLY A 32 -0.48 11.31 -6.33
CA GLY A 32 0.56 11.07 -7.33
C GLY A 32 -0.01 10.55 -8.64
N ILE A 33 0.84 9.87 -9.42
CA ILE A 33 0.49 9.40 -10.77
C ILE A 33 -0.68 8.42 -10.83
N GLY A 34 -1.06 7.79 -9.72
CA GLY A 34 -2.04 6.71 -9.73
C GLY A 34 -1.54 5.46 -10.44
N ILE A 35 -2.41 4.45 -10.53
CA ILE A 35 -2.12 3.11 -11.03
C ILE A 35 -3.34 2.64 -11.83
N GLU A 36 -3.09 2.06 -13.01
CA GLU A 36 -4.13 1.43 -13.84
C GLU A 36 -4.74 0.21 -13.14
N GLU A 37 -6.03 -0.04 -13.34
CA GLU A 37 -6.76 -1.11 -12.63
C GLU A 37 -6.15 -2.48 -12.92
N GLU A 38 -5.75 -2.74 -14.17
CA GLU A 38 -5.13 -3.99 -14.61
C GLU A 38 -3.74 -4.22 -13.99
N GLN A 39 -3.15 -3.18 -13.41
CA GLN A 39 -1.85 -3.24 -12.75
C GLN A 39 -1.94 -3.46 -11.24
N LEU A 40 -3.12 -3.31 -10.63
CA LEU A 40 -3.27 -3.40 -9.16
C LEU A 40 -2.94 -4.78 -8.63
N GLU A 41 -3.33 -5.85 -9.32
CA GLU A 41 -3.06 -7.23 -8.90
C GLU A 41 -1.55 -7.54 -8.87
N ARG A 42 -0.80 -6.89 -9.77
CA ARG A 42 0.64 -7.08 -9.94
C ARG A 42 1.48 -6.37 -8.87
N LEU A 43 0.89 -5.43 -8.12
CA LEU A 43 1.60 -4.65 -7.08
C LEU A 43 2.18 -5.49 -5.94
N PHE A 44 1.59 -6.66 -5.69
CA PHE A 44 1.96 -7.52 -4.58
C PHE A 44 2.82 -8.72 -5.02
N ILE A 45 3.19 -8.81 -6.30
CA ILE A 45 4.06 -9.87 -6.81
C ILE A 45 5.52 -9.49 -6.49
N PRO A 46 6.32 -10.41 -5.91
CA PRO A 46 7.70 -10.11 -5.55
C PRO A 46 8.54 -9.81 -6.79
N PHE A 47 9.44 -8.82 -6.66
CA PHE A 47 10.31 -8.31 -7.73
C PHE A 47 9.59 -7.60 -8.89
N GLU A 48 8.26 -7.53 -8.84
CA GLU A 48 7.49 -6.83 -9.84
C GLU A 48 7.49 -5.33 -9.58
N ARG A 49 7.66 -4.56 -10.65
CA ARG A 49 7.54 -3.10 -10.67
C ARG A 49 6.59 -2.79 -11.82
N LEU A 50 5.67 -1.84 -11.68
CA LEU A 50 4.75 -1.52 -12.78
C LEU A 50 5.45 -0.79 -13.92
N ASP A 51 5.01 -1.03 -15.16
CA ASP A 51 5.50 -0.42 -16.40
C ASP A 51 5.05 1.06 -16.50
N SER A 52 5.48 1.92 -15.58
CA SER A 52 5.23 3.36 -15.69
C SER A 52 6.50 4.11 -16.09
N VAL A 53 6.32 5.29 -16.68
CA VAL A 53 7.39 6.22 -17.13
C VAL A 53 8.39 6.53 -16.01
N LEU A 54 8.00 6.34 -14.74
CA LEU A 54 8.84 6.49 -13.54
C LEU A 54 9.79 5.32 -13.24
N ARG A 55 9.74 4.20 -13.99
CA ARG A 55 10.67 3.06 -13.80
C ARG A 55 12.13 3.47 -13.88
N ILE A 56 12.45 4.47 -14.72
CA ILE A 56 13.81 4.87 -15.07
C ILE A 56 14.53 5.56 -13.90
N ASN A 57 13.80 6.29 -13.04
CA ASN A 57 14.43 7.17 -12.03
C ASN A 57 14.13 6.81 -10.56
N THR A 58 13.23 5.86 -10.27
CA THR A 58 12.86 5.54 -8.88
C THR A 58 13.54 4.25 -8.37
N PRO A 59 14.52 4.33 -7.45
CA PRO A 59 15.20 3.15 -6.91
C PRO A 59 14.29 2.27 -6.04
N GLY A 60 14.40 0.94 -6.22
CA GLY A 60 13.70 -0.07 -5.42
C GLY A 60 13.70 -1.47 -6.05
N THR A 61 13.61 -2.51 -5.22
CA THR A 61 13.65 -3.93 -5.63
C THR A 61 12.30 -4.54 -5.99
N GLY A 62 11.19 -3.83 -5.76
CA GLY A 62 9.83 -4.39 -5.91
C GLY A 62 9.35 -5.26 -4.74
N LEU A 63 10.14 -5.40 -3.66
CA LEU A 63 9.76 -6.28 -2.54
C LEU A 63 8.86 -5.63 -1.48
N GLY A 64 8.80 -4.30 -1.42
CA GLY A 64 8.18 -3.58 -0.29
C GLY A 64 6.71 -3.91 -0.06
N LEU A 65 5.88 -3.88 -1.11
CA LEU A 65 4.45 -4.16 -0.99
C LEU A 65 4.16 -5.65 -0.75
N TYR A 66 4.91 -6.54 -1.41
CA TYR A 66 4.85 -7.98 -1.15
C TYR A 66 5.13 -8.28 0.33
N LEU A 67 6.24 -7.76 0.88
CA LEU A 67 6.60 -7.97 2.29
C LEU A 67 5.56 -7.36 3.24
N THR A 68 5.05 -6.17 2.92
CA THR A 68 4.01 -5.52 3.73
C THR A 68 2.75 -6.39 3.78
N GLN A 69 2.31 -6.92 2.63
CA GLN A 69 1.15 -7.80 2.58
C GLN A 69 1.40 -9.12 3.34
N LYS A 70 2.59 -9.70 3.17
CA LYS A 70 2.98 -10.94 3.86
C LYS A 70 2.99 -10.77 5.38
N ILE A 71 3.61 -9.69 5.89
CA ILE A 71 3.64 -9.38 7.32
C ILE A 71 2.22 -9.14 7.85
N ALA A 72 1.42 -8.36 7.13
CA ALA A 72 0.04 -8.09 7.52
C ALA A 72 -0.77 -9.39 7.64
N LYS A 73 -0.74 -10.24 6.61
CA LYS A 73 -1.50 -11.50 6.58
C LYS A 73 -0.97 -12.53 7.58
N ASP A 74 0.33 -12.83 7.52
CA ASP A 74 0.90 -13.99 8.20
C ASP A 74 1.17 -13.73 9.69
N LEU A 75 1.55 -12.50 10.06
CA LEU A 75 1.95 -12.17 11.43
C LEU A 75 0.87 -11.39 12.18
N LEU A 76 0.19 -10.46 11.50
CA LEU A 76 -0.77 -9.56 12.13
C LEU A 76 -2.23 -10.01 11.96
N LYS A 77 -2.48 -11.09 11.21
CA LYS A 77 -3.83 -11.56 10.82
C LYS A 77 -4.69 -10.43 10.24
N GLY A 78 -4.04 -9.51 9.54
CA GLY A 78 -4.61 -8.33 8.93
C GLY A 78 -4.67 -8.43 7.41
N ASN A 79 -4.97 -7.31 6.77
CA ASN A 79 -5.03 -7.21 5.31
C ASN A 79 -4.45 -5.88 4.82
N VAL A 80 -3.95 -5.89 3.59
CA VAL A 80 -3.53 -4.68 2.87
C VAL A 80 -4.40 -4.55 1.61
N GLY A 81 -5.14 -3.45 1.53
CA GLY A 81 -5.92 -3.06 0.35
C GLY A 81 -5.28 -1.90 -0.39
N VAL A 82 -5.66 -1.74 -1.64
CA VAL A 82 -5.28 -0.60 -2.48
C VAL A 82 -6.47 -0.16 -3.34
N GLU A 83 -6.67 1.15 -3.41
CA GLU A 83 -7.55 1.81 -4.37
C GLU A 83 -6.69 2.81 -5.13
N SER A 84 -6.80 2.87 -6.45
CA SER A 84 -6.03 3.83 -7.24
C SER A 84 -6.78 4.23 -8.50
N LYS A 85 -6.49 5.44 -8.99
CA LYS A 85 -6.95 5.89 -10.29
C LYS A 85 -5.85 6.69 -11.00
N PRO A 86 -5.56 6.40 -12.29
CA PRO A 86 -4.54 7.12 -13.04
C PRO A 86 -4.76 8.63 -13.02
N GLY A 87 -3.68 9.37 -12.77
CA GLY A 87 -3.66 10.84 -12.68
C GLY A 87 -4.35 11.43 -11.45
N ILE A 88 -4.92 10.62 -10.55
CA ILE A 88 -5.57 11.09 -9.31
C ILE A 88 -4.75 10.72 -8.08
N GLY A 89 -4.13 9.54 -8.08
CA GLY A 89 -3.33 9.04 -6.98
C GLY A 89 -3.83 7.70 -6.43
N SER A 90 -3.27 7.28 -5.31
CA SER A 90 -3.57 5.98 -4.70
C SER A 90 -3.88 6.08 -3.21
N CYS A 91 -4.58 5.09 -2.68
CA CYS A 91 -4.84 4.92 -1.26
C CYS A 91 -4.53 3.48 -0.87
N PHE A 92 -3.49 3.29 -0.05
CA PHE A 92 -3.13 1.99 0.51
C PHE A 92 -3.63 1.91 1.94
N THR A 93 -4.37 0.85 2.27
CA THR A 93 -4.97 0.68 3.60
C THR A 93 -4.49 -0.61 4.24
N LEU A 94 -3.85 -0.51 5.41
CA LEU A 94 -3.52 -1.63 6.28
C LEU A 94 -4.62 -1.76 7.34
N THR A 95 -5.27 -2.91 7.42
CA THR A 95 -6.24 -3.24 8.47
C THR A 95 -5.66 -4.33 9.37
N ILE A 96 -5.68 -4.13 10.68
CA ILE A 96 -5.20 -5.10 11.68
C ILE A 96 -6.28 -5.29 12.74
N GLY A 97 -6.64 -6.53 13.04
CA GLY A 97 -7.57 -6.85 14.12
C GLY A 97 -6.97 -6.64 15.50
N LYS A 98 -7.73 -6.03 16.42
CA LYS A 98 -7.30 -5.75 17.79
C LYS A 98 -7.18 -7.00 18.66
N GLN A 99 -7.85 -8.08 18.29
CA GLN A 99 -7.75 -9.36 19.00
C GLN A 99 -6.70 -10.25 18.36
N LEU A 100 -5.48 -10.18 18.90
CA LEU A 100 -4.53 -11.27 18.76
C LEU A 100 -5.14 -12.47 19.50
N LYS A 101 -5.74 -13.43 18.79
CA LYS A 101 -6.04 -14.74 19.38
C LYS A 101 -4.71 -15.30 19.92
N ALA A 102 -4.52 -15.21 21.23
CA ALA A 102 -3.45 -15.89 21.94
C ALA A 102 -3.73 -17.38 21.79
N ASN A 103 -2.92 -18.05 20.96
CA ASN A 103 -2.88 -19.49 20.98
C ASN A 103 -2.15 -19.87 22.27
N TYR A 104 -2.90 -20.19 23.33
CA TYR A 104 -2.41 -20.94 24.48
C TYR A 104 -2.35 -22.44 24.12
#